data_AF-A0A0B5FJ56-F1
#
_entry.id   AF-A0A0B5FJ56-F1
#
_cell.length_a   1.000
_cell.length_b   1.000
_cell.length_c   1.000
_cell.angle_alpha   90.00
_cell.angle_beta   90.00
_cell.angle_gamma   90.00
#
_symmetry.space_group_name_H-M   'P 1'
#
loop_
_entity.id
_entity.type
_entity.pdbx_description
1 polymer ?
#
loop_
_entity_poly.entity_id
_entity_poly.type
_entity_poly.pdbx_seq_one_letter_code
_entity_poly.pdbx_strand_id
1 'polypeptide(L)' 'MWGEARVNICQAVTHGSNRYLKNTRKSEEGKILRCDDHGFEVEVGERREHWTFDEVEEQNSN' A
#
# COMPACT_ATOMS: atom_id res chain seq x y z
N MET A 1 13.60 -8.66 8.55
CA MET A 1 13.46 -9.24 7.20
C MET A 1 12.11 -8.80 6.65
N TRP A 2 12.12 -8.08 5.54
CA TRP A 2 10.91 -7.68 4.83
C TRP A 2 10.39 -8.91 4.08
N GLY A 3 9.12 -9.30 4.26
CA GLY A 3 8.53 -10.40 3.50
C GLY A 3 8.54 -10.10 2.00
N GLU A 4 8.83 -11.09 1.16
CA GLU A 4 9.02 -10.93 -0.29
C GLU A 4 7.85 -10.21 -0.99
N ALA A 5 6.62 -10.39 -0.51
CA ALA A 5 5.44 -9.68 -1.01
C ALA A 5 5.53 -8.15 -0.86
N ARG A 6 6.11 -7.66 0.25
CA ARG A 6 6.21 -6.21 0.53
C ARG A 6 7.19 -5.51 -0.41
N VAL A 7 8.28 -6.19 -0.76
CA VAL A 7 9.29 -5.68 -1.70
C VAL A 7 8.69 -5.53 -3.10
N ASN A 8 7.86 -6.50 -3.52
CA ASN A 8 7.24 -6.49 -4.84
C ASN A 8 6.27 -5.29 -5.01
N ILE A 9 5.49 -4.98 -3.98
CA ILE A 9 4.57 -3.82 -3.97
C ILE A 9 5.34 -2.51 -4.10
N CYS A 10 6.36 -2.29 -3.27
CA CYS A 10 7.14 -1.07 -3.27
C CYS A 10 7.89 -0.86 -4.59
N GLN A 11 8.38 -1.94 -5.21
CA GLN A 11 8.93 -1.90 -6.56
C GLN A 11 7.86 -1.54 -7.60
N ALA A 12 6.70 -2.20 -7.60
CA ALA A 12 5.63 -1.91 -8.57
C ALA A 12 5.24 -0.42 -8.56
N VAL A 13 5.10 0.18 -7.38
CA VAL A 13 4.82 1.63 -7.21
C VAL A 13 5.96 2.48 -7.77
N THR A 14 7.21 2.13 -7.47
CA THR A 14 8.41 2.82 -8.00
C THR A 14 8.46 2.76 -9.53
N HIS A 15 8.02 1.65 -10.13
CA HIS A 15 7.94 1.46 -11.57
C HIS A 15 6.66 2.06 -12.21
N GLY A 16 5.87 2.83 -11.45
CA GLY A 16 4.68 3.52 -11.95
C GLY A 16 3.44 2.64 -12.13
N SER A 17 3.45 1.42 -11.59
CA SER A 17 2.25 0.59 -11.56
C SER A 17 1.31 1.04 -10.44
N ASN A 18 0.07 1.35 -10.80
CA ASN A 18 -0.95 1.67 -9.81
C ASN A 18 -1.30 0.41 -9.02
N ARG A 19 -0.98 0.41 -7.73
CA ARG A 19 -1.39 -0.63 -6.78
C ARG A 19 -2.34 -0.05 -5.76
N TYR A 20 -3.27 -0.86 -5.29
CA TYR A 20 -4.23 -0.51 -4.26
C TYR A 20 -4.02 -1.41 -3.05
N LEU A 21 -4.18 -0.84 -1.85
CA LEU A 21 -4.19 -1.57 -0.60
C LEU A 21 -5.55 -1.41 0.05
N LYS A 22 -5.94 -2.40 0.84
CA LYS A 22 -7.08 -2.30 1.73
C LYS A 22 -6.57 -2.17 3.17
N ASN A 23 -6.97 -1.11 3.85
CA ASN A 23 -6.76 -0.97 5.28
C ASN A 23 -7.76 -1.88 6.01
N THR A 24 -7.27 -2.91 6.70
CA THR A 24 -8.12 -3.88 7.41
C THR A 24 -8.76 -3.30 8.66
N ARG A 25 -8.12 -2.32 9.31
CA ARG A 25 -8.65 -1.65 10.50
C ARG A 25 -9.76 -0.68 10.18
N LYS A 26 -9.61 0.07 9.09
CA LYS A 26 -10.59 1.08 8.66
C LYS A 26 -11.61 0.53 7.65
N SER A 27 -11.37 -0.65 7.09
CA SER A 27 -12.12 -1.20 5.95
C SER A 27 -12.19 -0.22 4.77
N GLU A 28 -11.11 0.53 4.54
CA GLU A 28 -10.99 1.50 3.45
C GLU A 28 -9.99 1.01 2.42
N GLU A 29 -10.11 1.50 1.18
CA GLU A 29 -9.20 1.16 0.09
C GLU A 29 -8.50 2.41 -0.42
N GLY A 30 -7.20 2.30 -0.70
CA GLY A 30 -6.35 3.43 -1.03
C GLY A 30 -5.34 3.08 -2.11
N LYS A 31 -5.08 4.03 -3.01
CA LYS A 31 -4.06 3.91 -4.04
C LYS A 31 -2.69 4.18 -3.42
N ILE A 32 -1.72 3.30 -3.62
CA ILE A 32 -0.36 3.53 -3.12
C ILE A 32 0.31 4.62 -3.98
N LEU A 33 0.76 5.68 -3.32
CA LEU A 33 1.57 6.75 -3.92
C LEU A 33 3.06 6.49 -3.71
N ARG A 34 3.42 6.02 -2.51
CA ARG A 34 4.80 5.77 -2.12
C ARG A 34 4.90 4.66 -1.07
N CYS A 35 6.05 4.02 -1.02
CA CYS A 35 6.43 3.10 0.03
C CYS A 35 7.72 3.59 0.71
N ASP A 36 7.77 3.46 2.04
CA ASP A 36 8.90 3.84 2.88
C ASP A 36 9.12 2.78 3.97
N ASP A 37 10.20 2.91 4.76
CA ASP A 37 10.61 1.95 5.78
C ASP A 37 9.52 1.64 6.84
N HIS A 38 8.51 2.51 6.97
CA HIS A 38 7.46 2.42 7.98
C HIS A 38 6.10 1.95 7.43
N GLY A 39 5.88 1.97 6.12
CA GLY A 39 4.59 1.63 5.55
C GLY A 39 4.38 2.14 4.13
N PHE A 40 3.13 2.50 3.84
CA PHE A 40 2.69 2.99 2.55
C PHE A 40 2.01 4.35 2.71
N GLU A 41 2.42 5.31 1.91
CA GLU A 41 1.64 6.52 1.67
C GLU A 41 0.57 6.19 0.63
N VAL A 42 -0.69 6.28 1.03
CA VAL A 42 -1.84 5.97 0.19
C VAL A 42 -2.74 7.19 0.01
N GLU A 43 -3.39 7.25 -1.13
CA GLU A 43 -4.44 8.21 -1.45
C GLU A 43 -5.81 7.53 -1.31
N VAL A 44 -6.65 8.07 -0.44
CA VAL A 44 -8.00 7.58 -0.15
C VAL A 44 -8.99 8.69 -0.49
N GLY A 45 -9.53 8.67 -1.70
CA GLY A 45 -10.32 9.79 -2.22
C GLY A 45 -9.45 11.04 -2.42
N GLU A 46 -9.78 12.14 -1.74
CA GLU A 46 -9.03 13.42 -1.84
C GLU A 46 -7.99 13.62 -0.71
N ARG A 47 -7.85 12.64 0.20
CA ARG A 47 -6.91 12.70 1.32
C ARG A 47 -5.76 11.72 1.14
N ARG A 48 -4.62 12.08 1.70
CA ARG A 48 -3.44 11.21 1.83
C ARG A 48 -3.35 10.68 3.24
N GLU A 49 -3.13 9.39 3.38
CA GLU A 49 -2.93 8.73 4.66
C GLU A 49 -1.66 7.88 4.61
N HIS A 50 -1.04 7.70 5.77
CA HIS A 50 0.04 6.73 5.93
C HIS A 50 -0.52 5.50 6.62
N TRP A 51 -0.39 4.34 5.98
CA TRP A 51 -0.84 3.07 6.51
C TRP A 51 0.37 2.17 6.79
N THR A 52 0.44 1.64 8.00
CA THR A 52 1.54 0.74 8.37
C THR A 52 1.35 -0.65 7.75
N PHE A 53 2.43 -1.42 7.64
CA PHE A 53 2.37 -2.79 7.08
C PHE A 53 1.47 -3.77 7.84
N ASP A 54 1.12 -3.46 9.10
CA ASP A 54 0.22 -4.28 9.92
C ASP A 54 -1.26 -3.96 9.66
N GLU A 55 -1.53 -2.77 9.13
CA GLU A 55 -2.88 -2.25 8.93
C GLU A 55 -3.41 -2.56 7.53
N VAL A 56 -2.61 -3.15 6.66
CA VAL A 56 -2.92 -3.30 5.24
C VAL A 56 -2.86 -4.75 4.78
N GLU A 57 -3.81 -5.11 3.92
CA GLU A 57 -3.75 -6.32 3.12
C GLU A 57 -3.65 -5.96 1.64
N GLU A 58 -2.79 -6.69 0.92
CA GLU A 58 -2.67 -6.56 -0.53
C GLU A 58 -3.94 -7.10 -1.19
N GLN A 59 -4.67 -6.22 -1.89
CA GLN A 59 -5.69 -6.66 -2.84
C GLN A 59 -4.97 -7.16 -4.08
N ASN A 60 -4.62 -8.45 -4.10
CA ASN A 60 -4.10 -9.09 -5.29
C ASN A 60 -5.28 -9.28 -6.26
N SER A 61 -5.47 -8.32 -7.17
CA SER A 61 -6.42 -8.48 -8.28
C SER A 61 -5.87 -9.56 -9.22
N ASN A 62 -6.33 -10.79 -9.02
CA ASN A 62 -6.09 -11.94 -9.89
C ASN A 62 -6.77 -11.79 -11.24
#